data_AF-A0A2E6IBR7-F1
#
_entry.id   AF-A0A2E6IBR7-F1
#
_cell.length_a   1.000
_cell.length_b   1.000
_cell.length_c   1.000
_cell.angle_alpha   90.00
_cell.angle_beta   90.00
_cell.angle_gamma   90.00
#
_symmetry.space_group_name_H-M   'P 1'
#
loop_
_entity.id
_entity.type
_entity.pdbx_description
1 polymer ?
#
loop_
_entity_poly.entity_id
_entity_poly.type
_entity_poly.pdbx_seq_one_letter_code
_entity_poly.pdbx_strand_id
1 'polypeptide(L)'
;MNSVDPFDLSKALDGAAKAHLDPTVAKFELCAEYGPAGDQERAIEKTLSQLRNSQSRCVMLGVTGSGKTFAMANIIESLNIPTLILSHNKTLSRQLWQEMSSLFPSNAVEYFVSHYDYYQPEAYLPKRDLYIEKELSLNERIEQERFSTVASLVSRPDVLVVATVSAIYGLNPPETFLQQHARIHVGQQVEPHDVVKELVALQYRRVTGEISRGELRLRGEVLDLWMPSRDDPLRIQFDLDGIIRIQVCESVSWESVDEVEEV
;
A
#
# COMPACT_ATOMS: atom_id res chain seq x y z
N MET A 1 -5.95 34.26 9.60
CA MET A 1 -5.03 33.29 8.98
C MET A 1 -5.56 31.91 9.33
N ASN A 2 -6.23 31.25 8.39
CA ASN A 2 -6.70 29.88 8.61
C ASN A 2 -5.47 28.99 8.73
N SER A 3 -5.24 28.44 9.92
CA SER A 3 -4.26 27.38 10.12
C SER A 3 -4.72 26.18 9.30
N VAL A 4 -4.13 25.99 8.13
CA VAL A 4 -4.26 24.74 7.39
C VAL A 4 -3.55 23.70 8.23
N ASP A 5 -4.31 22.79 8.82
CA ASP A 5 -3.75 21.62 9.47
C ASP A 5 -3.09 20.78 8.37
N PRO A 6 -1.77 20.57 8.39
CA PRO A 6 -1.08 19.77 7.37
C PRO A 6 -1.48 18.29 7.40
N PHE A 7 -2.27 17.87 8.40
CA PHE A 7 -2.87 16.53 8.50
C PHE A 7 -4.36 16.53 8.14
N ASP A 8 -4.94 17.68 7.76
CA ASP A 8 -6.30 17.76 7.26
C ASP A 8 -6.37 17.30 5.80
N LEU A 9 -6.41 15.97 5.65
CA LEU A 9 -6.56 15.29 4.36
C LEU A 9 -7.99 15.43 3.81
N SER A 10 -8.92 16.10 4.49
CA SER A 10 -10.33 16.12 4.06
C SER A 10 -10.50 16.73 2.67
N LYS A 11 -9.68 17.73 2.31
CA LYS A 11 -9.63 18.30 0.95
C LYS A 11 -8.98 17.39 -0.08
N ALA A 12 -7.98 16.60 0.34
CA ALA A 12 -7.32 15.62 -0.51
C ALA A 12 -8.27 14.47 -0.86
N LEU A 13 -9.08 14.09 0.13
CA LEU A 13 -10.01 12.96 0.08
C LEU A 13 -11.40 13.34 -0.44
N ASP A 14 -11.69 14.62 -0.71
CA ASP A 14 -13.02 15.07 -1.15
C ASP A 14 -13.48 14.33 -2.43
N GLY A 15 -14.78 14.03 -2.51
CA GLY A 15 -15.37 13.28 -3.63
C GLY A 15 -15.42 11.76 -3.39
N ALA A 16 -15.16 10.97 -4.44
CA ALA A 16 -15.29 9.52 -4.41
C ALA A 16 -14.34 8.85 -3.39
N ALA A 17 -13.12 9.37 -3.20
CA ALA A 17 -12.15 8.81 -2.26
C ALA A 17 -12.67 8.76 -0.81
N LYS A 18 -13.37 9.80 -0.34
CA LYS A 18 -13.98 9.80 1.00
C LYS A 18 -15.03 8.72 1.20
N ALA A 19 -15.82 8.43 0.16
CA ALA A 19 -16.83 7.38 0.21
C ALA A 19 -16.17 5.99 0.26
N HIS A 20 -15.08 5.78 -0.48
CA HIS A 20 -14.34 4.51 -0.47
C HIS A 20 -13.57 4.29 0.83
N LEU A 21 -13.20 5.36 1.53
CA LEU A 21 -12.52 5.32 2.83
C LEU A 21 -13.49 5.27 4.02
N ASP A 22 -14.79 5.11 3.78
CA ASP A 22 -15.74 4.90 4.87
C ASP A 22 -15.61 3.45 5.40
N PRO A 23 -15.39 3.23 6.71
CA PRO A 23 -15.30 1.89 7.30
C PRO A 23 -16.62 1.09 7.21
N THR A 24 -17.68 1.65 6.64
CA THR A 24 -18.89 0.91 6.25
C THR A 24 -18.78 0.24 4.87
N VAL A 25 -17.84 0.67 4.02
CA VAL A 25 -17.62 0.13 2.67
C VAL A 25 -16.75 -1.13 2.67
N ALA A 26 -15.70 -1.16 3.50
CA ALA A 26 -14.90 -2.36 3.74
C ALA A 26 -14.47 -2.43 5.21
N LYS A 27 -14.36 -3.64 5.76
CA LYS A 27 -14.07 -3.88 7.17
C LYS A 27 -12.97 -4.92 7.32
N PHE A 28 -12.19 -4.81 8.39
CA PHE A 28 -11.31 -5.88 8.82
C PHE A 28 -12.13 -7.14 9.13
N GLU A 29 -11.68 -8.27 8.59
CA GLU A 29 -12.28 -9.59 8.78
C GLU A 29 -11.22 -10.55 9.31
N LEU A 30 -11.29 -10.86 10.61
CA LEU A 30 -10.35 -11.78 11.24
C LEU A 30 -10.69 -13.22 10.86
N CYS A 31 -9.75 -13.89 10.22
CA CYS A 31 -9.84 -15.31 9.89
C CYS A 31 -8.96 -16.13 10.85
N ALA A 32 -9.60 -16.89 11.75
CA ALA A 32 -8.92 -17.82 12.64
C ALA A 32 -9.82 -19.01 13.02
N GLU A 33 -9.22 -20.19 13.17
CA GLU A 33 -9.94 -21.41 13.60
C GLU A 33 -10.19 -21.45 15.13
N TYR A 34 -9.65 -20.47 15.86
CA TYR A 34 -9.70 -20.40 17.32
C TYR A 34 -10.06 -18.98 17.77
N GLY A 35 -10.71 -18.88 18.93
CA GLY A 35 -11.02 -17.61 19.58
C GLY A 35 -9.95 -17.21 20.60
N PRO A 36 -10.05 -15.99 21.17
CA PRO A 36 -9.23 -15.59 22.31
C PRO A 36 -9.36 -16.58 23.46
N ALA A 37 -8.27 -16.81 24.19
CA ALA A 37 -8.26 -17.74 25.32
C ALA A 37 -7.42 -17.22 26.49
N GLY A 38 -7.74 -17.70 27.70
CA GLY A 38 -7.04 -17.32 28.93
C GLY A 38 -7.10 -15.82 29.18
N ASP A 39 -5.94 -15.20 29.47
CA ASP A 39 -5.87 -13.77 29.77
C ASP A 39 -6.08 -12.85 28.54
N GLN A 40 -6.16 -13.41 27.33
CA GLN A 40 -6.32 -12.61 26.11
C GLN A 40 -7.66 -11.86 26.10
N GLU A 41 -8.77 -12.51 26.46
CA GLU A 41 -10.11 -11.90 26.49
C GLU A 41 -10.10 -10.63 27.33
N ARG A 42 -9.61 -10.75 28.57
CA ARG A 42 -9.52 -9.62 29.51
C ARG A 42 -8.58 -8.52 29.01
N ALA A 43 -7.47 -8.87 28.38
CA ALA A 43 -6.52 -7.89 27.84
C ALA A 43 -7.12 -7.12 26.64
N ILE A 44 -7.84 -7.81 25.76
CA ILE A 44 -8.55 -7.23 24.61
C ILE A 44 -9.65 -6.29 25.11
N GLU A 45 -10.55 -6.75 25.97
CA GLU A 45 -11.65 -5.95 26.52
C GLU A 45 -11.15 -4.69 27.22
N LYS A 46 -10.12 -4.82 28.06
CA LYS A 46 -9.52 -3.68 28.76
C LYS A 46 -8.95 -2.65 27.79
N THR A 47 -8.24 -3.10 26.77
CA THR A 47 -7.63 -2.21 25.78
C THR A 47 -8.70 -1.52 24.94
N LEU A 48 -9.72 -2.26 24.49
CA LEU A 48 -10.87 -1.70 23.77
C LEU A 48 -11.62 -0.67 24.60
N SER A 49 -11.86 -0.95 25.88
CA SER A 49 -12.50 0.00 26.80
C SER A 49 -11.69 1.29 26.92
N GLN A 50 -10.37 1.21 27.08
CA GLN A 50 -9.51 2.39 27.16
C GLN A 50 -9.55 3.21 25.87
N LEU A 51 -9.45 2.56 24.71
CA LEU A 51 -9.48 3.23 23.41
C LEU A 51 -10.83 3.89 23.12
N ARG A 52 -11.95 3.20 23.42
CA ARG A 52 -13.31 3.76 23.28
C ARG A 52 -13.56 4.94 24.22
N ASN A 53 -12.88 4.98 25.36
CA ASN A 53 -12.88 6.12 26.28
C ASN A 53 -11.90 7.24 25.86
N SER A 54 -11.48 7.26 24.58
CA SER A 54 -10.59 8.28 24.00
C SER A 54 -9.23 8.39 24.70
N GLN A 55 -8.75 7.29 25.32
CA GLN A 55 -7.43 7.27 25.92
C GLN A 55 -6.37 7.26 24.81
N SER A 56 -5.50 8.28 24.80
CA SER A 56 -4.50 8.46 23.75
C SER A 56 -3.37 7.43 23.77
N ARG A 57 -3.11 6.78 24.91
CA ARG A 57 -2.02 5.81 25.09
C ARG A 57 -2.48 4.63 25.92
N CYS A 58 -2.42 3.44 25.35
CA CYS A 58 -2.73 2.18 26.03
C CYS A 58 -1.50 1.28 26.03
N VAL A 59 -1.33 0.47 27.09
CA VAL A 59 -0.20 -0.46 27.22
C VAL A 59 -0.73 -1.86 27.49
N MET A 60 -0.50 -2.77 26.55
CA MET A 60 -0.78 -4.20 26.73
C MET A 60 0.46 -4.89 27.29
N LEU A 61 0.41 -5.26 28.56
CA LEU A 61 1.45 -6.07 29.20
C LEU A 61 1.19 -7.55 28.88
N GLY A 62 2.03 -8.14 28.03
CA GLY A 62 1.91 -9.54 27.63
C GLY A 62 3.24 -10.28 27.69
N VAL A 63 3.25 -11.45 28.32
CA VAL A 63 4.42 -12.33 28.39
C VAL A 63 4.76 -12.89 26.99
N THR A 64 5.99 -13.35 26.80
CA THR A 64 6.37 -14.02 25.54
C THR A 64 5.54 -15.29 25.35
N GLY A 65 5.08 -15.54 24.12
CA GLY A 65 4.23 -16.69 23.81
C GLY A 65 2.75 -16.53 24.15
N SER A 66 2.30 -15.41 24.72
CA SER A 66 0.89 -15.19 25.08
C SER A 66 -0.04 -14.87 23.90
N GLY A 67 0.42 -14.95 22.65
CA GLY A 67 -0.39 -14.61 21.47
C GLY A 67 -0.71 -13.12 21.33
N LYS A 68 0.26 -12.23 21.57
CA LYS A 68 0.06 -10.76 21.48
C LYS A 68 -0.44 -10.31 20.11
N THR A 69 0.08 -10.89 19.03
CA THR A 69 -0.35 -10.56 17.66
C THR A 69 -1.85 -10.85 17.47
N PHE A 70 -2.30 -12.02 17.91
CA PHE A 70 -3.71 -12.41 17.82
C PHE A 70 -4.62 -11.50 18.66
N ALA A 71 -4.18 -11.14 19.87
CA ALA A 71 -4.91 -10.17 20.70
C ALA A 71 -5.01 -8.79 20.01
N MET A 72 -3.93 -8.33 19.37
CA MET A 72 -3.96 -7.08 18.59
C MET A 72 -4.86 -7.20 17.35
N ALA A 73 -4.90 -8.34 16.67
CA ALA A 73 -5.79 -8.56 15.53
C ALA A 73 -7.28 -8.44 15.94
N ASN A 74 -7.68 -9.04 17.07
CA ASN A 74 -9.02 -8.89 17.62
C ASN A 74 -9.37 -7.43 17.93
N ILE A 75 -8.39 -6.65 18.44
CA ILE A 75 -8.57 -5.22 18.70
C ILE A 75 -8.76 -4.45 17.39
N ILE A 76 -7.95 -4.73 16.37
CA ILE A 76 -8.01 -4.08 15.06
C ILE A 76 -9.36 -4.34 14.40
N GLU A 77 -9.81 -5.59 14.36
CA GLU A 77 -11.14 -5.96 13.85
C GLU A 77 -12.26 -5.23 14.60
N SER A 78 -12.19 -5.21 15.94
CA SER A 78 -13.22 -4.59 16.79
C SER A 78 -13.30 -3.07 16.67
N LEU A 79 -12.19 -2.40 16.37
CA LEU A 79 -12.15 -0.95 16.17
C LEU A 79 -12.43 -0.56 14.73
N ASN A 80 -12.05 -1.42 13.79
CA ASN A 80 -12.22 -1.26 12.36
C ASN A 80 -11.68 0.09 11.83
N ILE A 81 -10.43 0.39 12.18
CA ILE A 81 -9.71 1.61 11.78
C ILE A 81 -8.39 1.25 11.09
N PRO A 82 -7.96 2.01 10.06
CA PRO A 82 -6.64 1.84 9.46
C PRO A 82 -5.55 1.86 10.54
N THR A 83 -4.66 0.87 10.51
CA THR A 83 -3.73 0.61 11.62
C THR A 83 -2.29 0.55 11.14
N LEU A 84 -1.40 1.29 11.81
CA LEU A 84 0.05 1.23 11.61
C LEU A 84 0.70 0.43 12.75
N ILE A 85 1.38 -0.67 12.42
CA ILE A 85 2.21 -1.45 13.34
C ILE A 85 3.67 -1.08 13.13
N LEU A 86 4.30 -0.44 14.12
CA LEU A 86 5.71 -0.09 14.09
C LEU A 86 6.57 -1.17 14.77
N SER A 87 7.53 -1.69 14.02
CA SER A 87 8.57 -2.61 14.52
C SER A 87 9.96 -1.97 14.42
N HIS A 88 10.83 -2.31 15.36
CA HIS A 88 12.17 -1.75 15.45
C HIS A 88 13.17 -2.39 14.47
N ASN A 89 12.83 -3.51 13.83
CA ASN A 89 13.71 -4.20 12.89
C ASN A 89 12.95 -4.88 11.75
N LYS A 90 13.65 -5.12 10.62
CA LYS A 90 13.09 -5.73 9.39
C LYS A 90 12.63 -7.18 9.57
N THR A 91 13.27 -7.94 10.47
CA THR A 91 12.96 -9.36 10.70
C THR A 91 11.61 -9.53 11.39
N LEU A 92 11.43 -8.85 12.52
CA LEU A 92 10.19 -8.85 13.28
C LEU A 92 9.06 -8.17 12.49
N SER A 93 9.33 -7.11 11.72
CA SER A 93 8.30 -6.53 10.86
C SER A 93 7.80 -7.53 9.83
N ARG A 94 8.70 -8.31 9.19
CA ARG A 94 8.26 -9.32 8.21
C ARG A 94 7.48 -10.46 8.86
N GLN A 95 7.86 -10.89 10.07
CA GLN A 95 7.10 -11.87 10.85
C GLN A 95 5.68 -11.36 11.18
N LEU A 96 5.58 -10.14 11.70
CA LEU A 96 4.30 -9.52 12.00
C LEU A 96 3.44 -9.34 10.75
N TRP A 97 4.04 -8.97 9.62
CA TRP A 97 3.34 -8.90 8.34
C TRP A 97 2.79 -10.26 7.94
N GLN A 98 3.59 -11.33 7.98
CA GLN A 98 3.13 -12.70 7.66
C GLN A 98 2.00 -13.18 8.58
N GLU A 99 2.11 -12.94 9.89
CA GLU A 99 1.08 -13.27 10.87
C GLU A 99 -0.21 -12.48 10.57
N MET A 100 -0.12 -11.17 10.37
CA MET A 100 -1.29 -10.33 10.07
C MET A 100 -1.92 -10.66 8.72
N SER A 101 -1.13 -10.95 7.66
CA SER A 101 -1.66 -11.37 6.35
C SER A 101 -2.43 -12.68 6.45
N SER A 102 -1.99 -13.58 7.33
CA SER A 102 -2.69 -14.85 7.57
C SER A 102 -3.98 -14.65 8.37
N LEU A 103 -4.01 -13.67 9.28
CA LEU A 103 -5.17 -13.33 10.10
C LEU A 103 -6.19 -12.46 9.34
N PHE A 104 -5.78 -11.71 8.33
CA PHE A 104 -6.63 -10.82 7.55
C PHE A 104 -6.48 -11.05 6.03
N PRO A 105 -6.81 -12.26 5.52
CA PRO A 105 -6.56 -12.62 4.13
C PRO A 105 -7.40 -11.80 3.13
N SER A 106 -8.53 -11.24 3.56
CA SER A 106 -9.43 -10.42 2.73
C SER A 106 -9.08 -8.92 2.76
N ASN A 107 -8.18 -8.48 3.66
CA ASN A 107 -7.86 -7.07 3.87
C ASN A 107 -6.50 -6.69 3.30
N ALA A 108 -6.23 -5.39 3.17
CA ALA A 108 -4.93 -4.90 2.72
C ALA A 108 -3.91 -4.91 3.86
N VAL A 109 -3.13 -5.99 3.95
CA VAL A 109 -2.00 -6.10 4.87
C VAL A 109 -0.71 -5.73 4.14
N GLU A 110 -0.24 -4.52 4.37
CA GLU A 110 0.83 -3.87 3.63
C GLU A 110 2.16 -3.87 4.40
N TYR A 111 3.27 -3.78 3.66
CA TYR A 111 4.61 -3.82 4.22
C TYR A 111 5.44 -2.60 3.83
N PHE A 112 5.87 -1.81 4.83
CA PHE A 112 6.55 -0.54 4.59
C PHE A 112 7.89 -0.41 5.34
N VAL A 113 8.98 -0.74 4.65
CA VAL A 113 10.34 -0.63 5.19
C VAL A 113 11.28 0.08 4.23
N SER A 114 12.51 0.35 4.68
CA SER A 114 13.56 0.89 3.80
C SER A 114 13.81 -0.07 2.64
N HIS A 115 13.66 0.45 1.42
CA HIS A 115 13.97 -0.24 0.17
C HIS A 115 15.46 -0.36 -0.10
N TYR A 116 16.33 0.18 0.76
CA TYR A 116 17.76 -0.01 0.63
C TYR A 116 18.17 -1.38 1.19
N ASP A 117 18.81 -2.19 0.37
CA ASP A 117 19.56 -3.38 0.80
C ASP A 117 20.91 -2.97 1.38
N TYR A 118 21.53 -1.96 0.77
CA TYR A 118 22.73 -1.31 1.26
C TYR A 118 22.56 0.21 1.17
N TYR A 119 22.97 0.91 2.23
CA TYR A 119 22.93 2.37 2.27
C TYR A 119 24.13 2.92 3.04
N GLN A 120 24.97 3.65 2.33
CA GLN A 120 26.02 4.47 2.89
C GLN A 120 25.62 5.95 2.73
N PRO A 121 25.40 6.68 3.83
CA PRO A 121 25.13 8.10 3.74
C PRO A 121 26.37 8.87 3.28
N GLU A 122 26.13 9.97 2.60
CA GLU A 122 27.16 10.97 2.35
C GLU A 122 27.66 11.54 3.68
N ALA A 123 28.96 11.58 3.88
CA ALA A 123 29.54 12.11 5.11
C ALA A 123 30.92 12.72 4.87
N TYR A 124 31.18 13.86 5.49
CA TYR A 124 32.52 14.41 5.59
C TYR A 124 33.06 14.18 7.00
N LEU A 125 34.28 13.64 7.11
CA LEU A 125 34.99 13.36 8.37
C LEU A 125 36.14 14.36 8.53
N PRO A 126 35.95 15.49 9.23
CA PRO A 126 36.93 16.57 9.29
C PRO A 126 38.28 16.14 9.87
N LYS A 127 38.28 15.20 10.84
CA LYS A 127 39.50 14.71 11.49
C LYS A 127 40.46 14.01 10.54
N ARG A 128 39.96 13.48 9.42
CA ARG A 128 40.74 12.73 8.43
C ARG A 128 40.76 13.39 7.06
N ASP A 129 40.14 14.58 6.95
CA ASP A 129 39.85 15.23 5.68
C ASP A 129 39.31 14.25 4.63
N LEU A 130 38.37 13.40 5.06
CA LEU A 130 37.82 12.32 4.25
C LEU A 130 36.37 12.62 3.92
N TYR A 131 36.09 12.73 2.63
CA TYR A 131 34.74 12.72 2.09
C TYR A 131 34.34 11.29 1.72
N ILE A 132 33.19 10.86 2.24
CA ILE A 132 32.57 9.56 1.98
C ILE A 132 31.38 9.83 1.07
N GLU A 133 31.46 9.32 -0.15
CA GLU A 133 30.39 9.42 -1.12
C GLU A 133 29.18 8.56 -0.73
N LYS A 134 28.00 9.03 -1.17
CA LYS A 134 26.76 8.28 -1.05
C LYS A 134 26.81 7.06 -1.97
N GLU A 135 26.57 5.89 -1.40
CA GLU A 135 26.45 4.63 -2.13
C GLU A 135 25.18 3.91 -1.65
N LEU A 136 24.40 3.36 -2.58
CA LEU A 136 23.16 2.67 -2.25
C LEU A 136 22.86 1.54 -3.22
N SER A 137 22.15 0.54 -2.70
CA SER A 137 21.55 -0.53 -3.49
C SER A 137 20.07 -0.61 -3.14
N LEU A 138 19.23 -0.60 -4.17
CA LEU A 138 17.78 -0.67 -4.03
C LEU A 138 17.30 -2.13 -4.11
N ASN A 139 16.22 -2.40 -3.40
CA ASN A 139 15.46 -3.64 -3.47
C ASN A 139 14.13 -3.36 -4.16
N GLU A 140 13.99 -3.80 -5.41
CA GLU A 140 12.81 -3.54 -6.23
C GLU A 140 11.53 -4.13 -5.63
N ARG A 141 11.61 -5.29 -4.96
CA ARG A 141 10.46 -5.90 -4.29
C ARG A 141 9.97 -5.04 -3.12
N ILE A 142 10.87 -4.52 -2.31
CA ILE A 142 10.48 -3.64 -1.21
C ILE A 142 9.93 -2.32 -1.75
N GLU A 143 10.50 -1.77 -2.83
CA GLU A 143 9.99 -0.55 -3.45
C GLU A 143 8.55 -0.74 -3.94
N GLN A 144 8.27 -1.88 -4.57
CA GLN A 144 6.93 -2.26 -4.96
C GLN A 144 5.97 -2.37 -3.76
N GLU A 145 6.37 -3.05 -2.68
CA GLU A 145 5.57 -3.17 -1.46
C GLU A 145 5.25 -1.78 -0.84
N ARG A 146 6.19 -0.83 -0.93
CA ARG A 146 5.95 0.56 -0.51
C ARG A 146 4.94 1.27 -1.41
N PHE A 147 5.02 1.10 -2.73
CA PHE A 147 4.03 1.64 -3.66
C PHE A 147 2.64 1.05 -3.44
N SER A 148 2.55 -0.27 -3.23
CA SER A 148 1.31 -0.97 -2.85
C SER A 148 0.71 -0.35 -1.58
N THR A 149 1.54 -0.11 -0.56
CA THR A 149 1.10 0.52 0.69
C THR A 149 0.42 1.87 0.46
N VAL A 150 1.05 2.75 -0.34
CA VAL A 150 0.52 4.09 -0.62
C VAL A 150 -0.78 4.00 -1.43
N ALA A 151 -0.82 3.13 -2.43
CA ALA A 151 -2.03 2.89 -3.23
C ALA A 151 -3.19 2.39 -2.35
N SER A 152 -2.96 1.37 -1.52
CA SER A 152 -3.98 0.85 -0.61
C SER A 152 -4.53 1.92 0.34
N LEU A 153 -3.66 2.77 0.91
CA LEU A 153 -4.07 3.85 1.81
C LEU A 153 -4.99 4.90 1.17
N VAL A 154 -4.94 5.08 -0.15
CA VAL A 154 -5.83 6.01 -0.86
C VAL A 154 -7.06 5.34 -1.46
N SER A 155 -7.06 4.02 -1.59
CA SER A 155 -8.10 3.26 -2.28
C SER A 155 -9.10 2.57 -1.34
N ARG A 156 -8.72 2.23 -0.10
CA ARG A 156 -9.58 1.45 0.82
C ARG A 156 -9.36 1.78 2.30
N PRO A 157 -10.36 1.55 3.18
CA PRO A 157 -10.31 1.92 4.60
C PRO A 157 -9.75 0.82 5.51
N ASP A 158 -9.75 -0.43 5.06
CA ASP A 158 -9.33 -1.61 5.83
C ASP A 158 -7.86 -1.97 5.53
N VAL A 159 -6.98 -1.00 5.80
CA VAL A 159 -5.52 -1.11 5.56
C VAL A 159 -4.76 -1.25 6.87
N LEU A 160 -3.97 -2.31 6.98
CA LEU A 160 -3.04 -2.54 8.07
C LEU A 160 -1.61 -2.48 7.51
N VAL A 161 -0.83 -1.50 7.96
CA VAL A 161 0.55 -1.32 7.51
C VAL A 161 1.51 -1.81 8.59
N VAL A 162 2.37 -2.77 8.25
CA VAL A 162 3.50 -3.16 9.12
C VAL A 162 4.76 -2.46 8.63
N ALA A 163 5.33 -1.60 9.48
CA ALA A 163 6.42 -0.73 9.09
C ALA A 163 7.59 -0.71 10.07
N THR A 164 8.71 -0.18 9.60
CA THR A 164 9.86 0.21 10.44
C THR A 164 9.87 1.72 10.63
N VAL A 165 10.94 2.25 11.23
CA VAL A 165 11.21 3.70 11.29
C VAL A 165 11.23 4.37 9.91
N SER A 166 11.24 3.62 8.79
CA SER A 166 11.01 4.21 7.47
C SER A 166 9.70 5.00 7.36
N ALA A 167 8.68 4.70 8.17
CA ALA A 167 7.39 5.39 8.15
C ALA A 167 7.46 6.86 8.62
N ILE A 168 8.54 7.26 9.29
CA ILE A 168 8.74 8.65 9.74
C ILE A 168 9.69 9.45 8.83
N TYR A 169 10.18 8.85 7.74
CA TYR A 169 10.98 9.54 6.74
C TYR A 169 10.08 10.20 5.69
N GLY A 170 10.60 11.25 5.06
CA GLY A 170 9.86 12.04 4.07
C GLY A 170 9.31 11.18 2.94
N LEU A 171 8.00 11.29 2.74
CA LEU A 171 7.27 10.83 1.56
C LEU A 171 6.59 12.06 0.93
N ASN A 172 6.24 11.97 -0.35
CA ASN A 172 5.37 12.98 -0.95
C ASN A 172 4.03 13.01 -0.20
N PRO A 173 3.43 14.20 -0.03
CA PRO A 173 2.13 14.32 0.61
C PRO A 173 1.07 13.57 -0.22
N PRO A 174 0.07 12.95 0.42
CA PRO A 174 -0.93 12.12 -0.25
C PRO A 174 -1.74 12.90 -1.30
N GLU A 175 -1.89 14.22 -1.14
CA GLU A 175 -2.48 15.12 -2.14
C GLU A 175 -1.78 15.00 -3.50
N THR A 176 -0.45 14.85 -3.51
CA THR A 176 0.32 14.68 -4.75
C THR A 176 -0.04 13.37 -5.44
N PHE A 177 -0.22 12.29 -4.67
CA PHE A 177 -0.63 11.00 -5.22
C PHE A 177 -2.06 11.06 -5.76
N LEU A 178 -2.98 11.66 -4.99
CA LEU A 178 -4.38 11.81 -5.37
C LEU A 178 -4.59 12.76 -6.56
N GLN A 179 -3.72 13.74 -6.76
CA GLN A 179 -3.77 14.64 -7.94
C GLN A 179 -3.12 14.02 -9.19
N GLN A 180 -2.32 12.97 -9.03
CA GLN A 180 -1.54 12.34 -10.10
C GLN A 180 -1.88 10.85 -10.20
N HIS A 181 -3.15 10.55 -10.48
CA HIS A 181 -3.60 9.20 -10.84
C HIS A 181 -4.34 9.24 -12.17
N ALA A 182 -4.19 8.18 -12.97
CA ALA A 182 -4.98 7.94 -14.15
C ALA A 182 -6.01 6.88 -13.80
N ARG A 183 -7.29 7.18 -14.03
CA ARG A 183 -8.39 6.24 -13.83
C ARG A 183 -8.77 5.66 -15.16
N ILE A 184 -8.74 4.33 -15.28
CA ILE A 184 -9.00 3.63 -16.53
C ILE A 184 -10.16 2.66 -16.30
N HIS A 185 -11.24 2.78 -17.06
CA HIS A 185 -12.41 1.90 -16.91
C HIS A 185 -12.97 1.44 -18.25
N VAL A 186 -13.68 0.30 -18.23
CA VAL A 186 -14.39 -0.22 -19.40
C VAL A 186 -15.49 0.77 -19.82
N GLY A 187 -15.62 1.00 -21.13
CA GLY A 187 -16.53 1.97 -21.72
C GLY A 187 -16.01 3.42 -21.72
N GLN A 188 -14.79 3.68 -21.24
CA GLN A 188 -14.18 5.00 -21.32
C GLN A 188 -13.89 5.37 -22.78
N GLN A 189 -14.48 6.47 -23.25
CA GLN A 189 -14.27 6.99 -24.61
C GLN A 189 -12.93 7.73 -24.69
N VAL A 190 -11.86 7.00 -24.99
CA VAL A 190 -10.50 7.54 -25.06
C VAL A 190 -9.67 6.82 -26.12
N GLU A 191 -8.83 7.54 -26.83
CA GLU A 191 -7.90 6.93 -27.78
C GLU A 191 -6.68 6.32 -27.06
N PRO A 192 -6.13 5.19 -27.55
CA PRO A 192 -4.98 4.54 -26.91
C PRO A 192 -3.78 5.47 -26.70
N HIS A 193 -3.55 6.40 -27.63
CA HIS A 193 -2.42 7.33 -27.57
C HIS A 193 -2.57 8.36 -26.44
N ASP A 194 -3.79 8.73 -26.08
CA ASP A 194 -4.03 9.70 -25.01
C ASP A 194 -3.82 9.06 -23.64
N VAL A 195 -4.27 7.81 -23.45
CA VAL A 195 -3.96 7.01 -22.25
C VAL A 195 -2.44 6.87 -22.09
N VAL A 196 -1.71 6.59 -23.17
CA VAL A 196 -0.24 6.50 -23.12
C VAL A 196 0.40 7.83 -22.71
N LYS A 197 -0.07 8.97 -23.22
CA LYS A 197 0.46 10.29 -22.82
C LYS A 197 0.25 10.56 -21.34
N GLU A 198 -0.93 10.23 -20.83
CA GLU A 198 -1.27 10.39 -19.41
C GLU A 198 -0.38 9.52 -18.53
N LEU A 199 -0.21 8.24 -18.86
CA LEU A 199 0.68 7.33 -18.14
C LEU A 199 2.15 7.79 -18.21
N VAL A 200 2.62 8.29 -19.34
CA VAL A 200 3.98 8.86 -19.45
C VAL A 200 4.15 10.10 -18.57
N ALA A 201 3.12 10.95 -18.44
CA ALA A 201 3.14 12.07 -17.51
C ALA A 201 3.27 11.61 -16.05
N LEU A 202 2.70 10.45 -15.72
CA LEU A 202 2.85 9.74 -14.44
C LEU A 202 4.17 8.96 -14.31
N GLN A 203 5.17 9.24 -15.14
CA GLN A 203 6.50 8.63 -15.14
C GLN A 203 6.57 7.16 -15.59
N TYR A 204 5.53 6.63 -16.23
CA TYR A 204 5.65 5.32 -16.88
C TYR A 204 6.58 5.38 -18.09
N ARG A 205 7.38 4.33 -18.27
CA ARG A 205 8.29 4.21 -19.41
C ARG A 205 7.65 3.40 -20.54
N ARG A 206 7.56 3.99 -21.73
CA ARG A 206 7.13 3.26 -22.93
C ARG A 206 8.28 2.42 -23.48
N VAL A 207 8.01 1.14 -23.72
CA VAL A 207 8.96 0.19 -24.30
C VAL A 207 8.37 -0.55 -25.50
N THR A 208 9.23 -1.14 -26.33
CA THR A 208 8.84 -1.94 -27.51
C THR A 208 9.01 -3.44 -27.28
N GLY A 209 9.91 -3.82 -26.37
CA GLY A 209 10.28 -5.20 -26.04
C GLY A 209 9.45 -5.81 -24.90
N GLU A 210 10.13 -6.56 -24.04
CA GLU A 210 9.56 -7.05 -22.77
C GLU A 210 9.26 -5.88 -21.84
N ILE A 211 8.20 -6.03 -21.06
CA ILE A 211 7.68 -5.02 -20.13
C ILE A 211 8.08 -5.45 -18.72
N SER A 212 8.54 -4.49 -17.95
CA SER A 212 8.76 -4.59 -16.51
C SER A 212 7.85 -3.60 -15.77
N ARG A 213 7.88 -3.62 -14.44
CA ARG A 213 7.06 -2.74 -13.59
C ARG A 213 7.35 -1.26 -13.87
N GLY A 214 6.31 -0.44 -13.90
CA GLY A 214 6.41 0.97 -14.26
C GLY A 214 6.56 1.21 -15.76
N GLU A 215 6.33 0.19 -16.58
CA GLU A 215 6.41 0.28 -18.03
C GLU A 215 5.08 -0.03 -18.73
N LEU A 216 4.99 0.42 -19.97
CA LEU A 216 3.85 0.17 -20.84
C LEU A 216 4.31 -0.10 -22.27
N ARG A 217 3.45 -0.79 -23.02
CA ARG A 217 3.66 -1.12 -24.43
C ARG A 217 2.33 -1.07 -25.18
N LEU A 218 2.28 -0.22 -26.20
CA LEU A 218 1.14 -0.10 -27.09
C LEU A 218 1.42 -0.82 -28.42
N ARG A 219 0.55 -1.77 -28.80
CA ARG A 219 0.58 -2.51 -30.08
C ARG A 219 -0.80 -2.48 -30.72
N GLY A 220 -1.01 -1.55 -31.66
CA GLY A 220 -2.32 -1.33 -32.28
C GLY A 220 -3.34 -0.89 -31.22
N GLU A 221 -4.37 -1.71 -31.04
CA GLU A 221 -5.48 -1.49 -30.10
C GLU A 221 -5.26 -2.15 -28.73
N VAL A 222 -4.05 -2.68 -28.47
CA VAL A 222 -3.72 -3.33 -27.20
C VAL A 222 -2.65 -2.55 -26.47
N LEU A 223 -2.98 -2.10 -25.27
CA LEU A 223 -2.05 -1.50 -24.31
C LEU A 223 -1.76 -2.51 -23.21
N ASP A 224 -0.54 -3.00 -23.17
CA ASP A 224 -0.01 -3.75 -22.04
C ASP A 224 0.61 -2.75 -21.04
N LEU A 225 0.27 -2.87 -19.76
CA LEU A 225 0.67 -1.98 -18.67
C LEU A 225 1.10 -2.79 -17.45
N TRP A 226 2.24 -2.49 -16.85
CA TRP A 226 2.61 -3.11 -15.57
C TRP A 226 2.74 -2.05 -14.48
N MET A 227 1.76 -1.99 -13.59
CA MET A 227 1.75 -1.00 -12.50
C MET A 227 2.86 -1.28 -11.48
N PRO A 228 3.53 -0.24 -10.94
CA PRO A 228 4.53 -0.40 -9.87
C PRO A 228 3.97 -1.03 -8.59
N SER A 229 2.67 -0.93 -8.35
CA SER A 229 2.01 -1.47 -7.15
C SER A 229 1.56 -2.93 -7.29
N ARG A 230 1.47 -3.48 -8.51
CA ARG A 230 0.84 -4.80 -8.76
C ARG A 230 1.84 -5.86 -9.16
N ASP A 231 1.60 -7.10 -8.74
CA ASP A 231 2.39 -8.26 -9.17
C ASP A 231 2.02 -8.74 -10.57
N ASP A 232 0.74 -8.63 -10.92
CA ASP A 232 0.20 -8.94 -12.23
C ASP A 232 0.23 -7.71 -13.17
N PRO A 233 0.62 -7.89 -14.45
CA PRO A 233 0.40 -6.89 -15.47
C PRO A 233 -1.06 -6.85 -15.94
N LEU A 234 -1.42 -5.73 -16.56
CA LEU A 234 -2.72 -5.46 -17.14
C LEU A 234 -2.63 -5.41 -18.67
N ARG A 235 -3.69 -5.89 -19.33
CA ARG A 235 -3.91 -5.72 -20.77
C ARG A 235 -5.22 -4.98 -20.98
N ILE A 236 -5.12 -3.79 -21.57
CA ILE A 236 -6.26 -2.93 -21.90
C ILE A 236 -6.48 -3.02 -23.41
N GLN A 237 -7.69 -3.40 -23.81
CA GLN A 237 -8.10 -3.51 -25.20
C GLN A 237 -9.01 -2.34 -25.57
N PHE A 238 -8.78 -1.81 -26.76
CA PHE A 238 -9.51 -0.67 -27.32
C PHE A 238 -10.27 -1.08 -28.58
N ASP A 239 -11.31 -0.32 -28.90
CA ASP A 239 -11.95 -0.29 -30.22
C ASP A 239 -12.07 1.17 -30.70
N LEU A 240 -12.98 1.43 -31.65
CA LEU A 240 -13.24 2.77 -32.18
C LEU A 240 -13.99 3.69 -31.19
N ASP A 241 -14.74 3.11 -30.25
CA ASP A 241 -15.58 3.82 -29.31
C ASP A 241 -14.90 3.99 -27.93
N GLY A 242 -13.82 3.24 -27.65
CA GLY A 242 -12.97 3.44 -26.49
C GLY A 242 -12.42 2.13 -25.91
N ILE A 243 -12.34 2.06 -24.58
CA ILE A 243 -11.86 0.87 -23.87
C ILE A 243 -12.97 -0.17 -23.80
N ILE A 244 -12.70 -1.37 -24.30
CA ILE A 244 -13.69 -2.47 -24.31
C ILE A 244 -13.46 -3.49 -23.21
N ARG A 245 -12.21 -3.63 -22.73
CA ARG A 245 -11.84 -4.69 -21.80
C ARG A 245 -10.54 -4.38 -21.08
N ILE A 246 -10.48 -4.74 -19.80
CA ILE A 246 -9.26 -4.68 -18.99
C ILE A 246 -9.05 -6.07 -18.39
N GLN A 247 -7.92 -6.68 -18.72
CA GLN A 247 -7.58 -8.04 -18.31
C GLN A 247 -6.39 -8.02 -17.36
N VAL A 248 -6.47 -8.82 -16.31
CA VAL A 248 -5.33 -9.16 -15.45
C VAL A 248 -4.61 -10.33 -16.09
N CYS A 249 -3.32 -10.19 -16.33
CA CYS A 249 -2.50 -11.17 -17.03
C CYS A 249 -1.50 -11.85 -16.10
N GLU A 250 -1.11 -13.08 -16.41
CA GLU A 250 0.05 -13.71 -15.77
C GLU A 250 1.35 -13.02 -16.23
N SER A 251 2.25 -12.73 -15.29
CA SER A 251 3.47 -11.93 -15.49
C SER A 251 4.45 -12.45 -16.54
N VAL A 252 4.43 -13.75 -16.85
CA VAL A 252 5.35 -14.38 -17.80
C VAL A 252 4.66 -14.71 -19.13
N SER A 253 3.56 -15.47 -19.09
CA SER A 253 2.86 -15.92 -20.30
C SER A 253 2.00 -14.84 -20.95
N TRP A 254 1.59 -13.82 -20.18
CA TRP A 254 0.56 -12.85 -20.57
C TRP A 254 -0.80 -13.47 -20.91
N GLU A 255 -1.08 -14.67 -20.40
CA GLU A 255 -2.40 -15.27 -20.44
C GLU A 255 -3.36 -14.52 -19.51
N SER A 256 -4.61 -14.35 -19.94
CA SER A 256 -5.65 -13.68 -19.14
C SER A 256 -6.04 -14.59 -17.98
N VAL A 257 -5.91 -14.08 -16.76
CA VAL A 257 -6.30 -14.77 -15.53
C VAL A 257 -7.64 -14.27 -15.02
N ASP A 258 -7.88 -12.97 -15.11
CA ASP A 258 -9.10 -12.33 -14.62
C ASP A 258 -9.45 -11.07 -15.44
N GLU A 259 -10.63 -10.52 -15.20
CA GLU A 259 -11.11 -9.28 -15.81
C GLU A 259 -11.58 -8.29 -14.75
N VAL A 260 -11.29 -7.02 -14.99
CA VAL A 260 -11.65 -5.93 -14.09
C VAL A 260 -12.37 -4.85 -14.86
N GLU A 261 -13.34 -4.20 -14.21
CA GLU A 261 -14.11 -3.11 -14.82
C GLU A 261 -13.34 -1.78 -14.78
N GLU A 262 -12.41 -1.62 -13.83
CA GLU A 262 -11.70 -0.38 -13.55
C GLU A 262 -10.34 -0.64 -12.87
N VAL A 263 -9.36 0.20 -13.18
CA VAL A 263 -8.01 0.24 -12.58
C VAL A 263 -7.49 1.66 -12.37
#